data_AF-A0AAX0QY73-F1
#
_entry.id   AF-A0AAX0QY73-F1
#
_cell.length_a   1.000
_cell.length_b   1.000
_cell.length_c   1.000
_cell.angle_alpha   90.00
_cell.angle_beta   90.00
_cell.angle_gamma   90.00
#
_symmetry.space_group_name_H-M   'P 1'
#
loop_
_entity.id
_entity.type
_entity.pdbx_description
1 polymer ?
#
loop_
_entity_poly.entity_id
_entity_poly.type
_entity_poly.pdbx_seq_one_letter_code
_entity_poly.pdbx_strand_id
1 'polypeptide(L)'
;MYGRRQGRVGNSSEQGGEDTFNWVEGLTGSSSSEAALKEILLAWAEDGQQEQDEDRHEAMARIEAWTETRNFRAPLNLTSLSLTALPPTLPAGLQRLNANDNRLGRLPNNLPPGLRKLSACDNQLTTLPEVLPDMLETLYVDGNRLTRLPNELPSGLKYLYVNHNRLTSLPDNLPPELRELHVTRNEIAHLPENLPLELTDLRAELNNIIRLPERLPAKLTRLEVPHNELTSLPEDLPATLKWLSTDSNELTHLPPNLPRGLEELSVRGNNLRGLGDGRTALPYILSQLPPHCKVYLNNNPLPDRLRAHLSAQSGTSLPQIFL
;
A
#
# COMPACT_ATOMS: atom_id res chain seq x y z
N MET A 1 -45.09 -43.78 42.85
CA MET A 1 -44.94 -43.40 44.26
C MET A 1 -44.42 -41.97 44.33
N TYR A 2 -45.02 -41.21 45.24
CA TYR A 2 -44.81 -39.84 45.70
C TYR A 2 -43.47 -39.14 45.44
N GLY A 3 -43.55 -37.82 45.15
CA GLY A 3 -42.42 -36.89 45.27
C GLY A 3 -42.67 -35.45 44.80
N ARG A 4 -43.65 -34.73 45.35
CA ARG A 4 -43.78 -33.25 45.26
C ARG A 4 -42.86 -32.57 46.29
N ARG A 5 -42.29 -31.39 45.95
CA ARG A 5 -42.11 -30.15 46.75
C ARG A 5 -41.37 -29.14 45.87
N GLN A 6 -41.96 -28.07 45.31
CA GLN A 6 -42.52 -26.81 45.86
C GLN A 6 -41.61 -25.95 46.75
N GLY A 7 -41.40 -24.70 46.27
CA GLY A 7 -41.19 -23.47 47.03
C GLY A 7 -39.79 -22.84 46.88
N ARG A 8 -39.59 -21.52 46.72
CA ARG A 8 -40.47 -20.35 46.62
C ARG A 8 -39.59 -19.11 46.31
N VAL A 9 -40.05 -18.25 45.39
CA VAL A 9 -39.95 -16.78 45.26
C VAL A 9 -38.76 -16.02 45.89
N GLY A 10 -38.09 -15.22 45.05
CA GLY A 10 -37.34 -14.01 45.42
C GLY A 10 -37.25 -13.09 44.18
N ASN A 11 -37.64 -11.83 44.34
CA ASN A 11 -37.98 -10.87 43.28
C ASN A 11 -36.81 -9.91 42.98
N SER A 12 -37.01 -9.11 41.93
CA SER A 12 -36.45 -7.77 41.63
C SER A 12 -35.00 -7.60 41.10
N SER A 13 -34.97 -7.10 39.86
CA SER A 13 -34.20 -5.97 39.29
C SER A 13 -32.68 -6.00 39.31
N GLU A 14 -32.07 -6.03 38.11
CA GLU A 14 -31.41 -4.85 37.55
C GLU A 14 -31.09 -5.05 36.07
N GLN A 15 -31.42 -4.02 35.29
CA GLN A 15 -31.17 -3.88 33.87
C GLN A 15 -29.68 -3.58 33.65
N GLY A 16 -29.04 -4.29 32.72
CA GLY A 16 -27.74 -3.92 32.16
C GLY A 16 -27.86 -4.01 30.64
N GLY A 17 -28.00 -2.85 29.99
CA GLY A 17 -28.28 -2.73 28.57
C GLY A 17 -27.11 -3.19 27.68
N GLU A 18 -27.37 -4.20 26.87
CA GLU A 18 -26.68 -4.39 25.61
C GLU A 18 -27.45 -3.59 24.55
N ASP A 19 -27.05 -2.32 24.34
CA ASP A 19 -27.52 -1.52 23.22
C ASP A 19 -26.82 -2.01 21.94
N THR A 20 -27.31 -3.13 21.41
CA THR A 20 -27.11 -3.48 20.01
C THR A 20 -27.97 -2.55 19.16
N PHE A 21 -27.39 -1.43 18.70
CA PHE A 21 -28.01 -0.59 17.68
C PHE A 21 -28.04 -1.34 16.33
N ASN A 22 -29.04 -2.20 16.18
CA ASN A 22 -29.36 -2.89 14.94
C ASN A 22 -30.65 -2.27 14.38
N TRP A 23 -30.50 -1.19 13.61
CA TRP A 23 -31.57 -0.65 12.75
C TRP A 23 -31.02 -0.50 11.34
N VAL A 24 -31.00 -1.59 10.57
CA VAL A 24 -30.98 -1.49 9.10
C VAL A 24 -31.86 -2.60 8.53
N GLU A 25 -33.17 -2.36 8.50
CA GLU A 25 -34.03 -2.98 7.48
C GLU A 25 -34.98 -1.93 6.91
N GLY A 26 -34.90 -1.74 5.59
CA GLY A 26 -35.98 -1.20 4.75
C GLY A 26 -36.23 0.29 4.83
N LEU A 27 -35.49 1.11 4.07
CA LEU A 27 -35.91 2.47 3.73
C LEU A 27 -35.84 2.71 2.21
N THR A 28 -36.89 2.28 1.52
CA THR A 28 -37.23 2.72 0.17
C THR A 28 -37.91 4.09 0.26
N GLY A 29 -37.12 5.17 0.26
CA GLY A 29 -37.61 6.55 0.17
C GLY A 29 -36.46 7.53 0.33
N SER A 30 -36.01 8.16 -0.77
CA SER A 30 -34.74 8.92 -0.77
C SER A 30 -34.71 10.10 0.20
N SER A 31 -35.87 10.68 0.58
CA SER A 31 -35.93 11.78 1.55
C SER A 31 -35.77 11.32 3.00
N SER A 32 -36.17 10.08 3.32
CA SER A 32 -36.07 9.53 4.68
C SER A 32 -34.65 9.10 5.01
N SER A 33 -33.90 8.61 4.02
CA SER A 33 -32.49 8.22 4.21
C SER A 33 -31.56 9.42 4.35
N GLU A 34 -31.82 10.51 3.63
CA GLU A 34 -31.02 11.74 3.73
C GLU A 34 -31.23 12.46 5.07
N ALA A 35 -32.48 12.50 5.56
CA ALA A 35 -32.78 13.04 6.89
C ALA A 35 -32.08 12.26 8.01
N ALA A 36 -32.11 10.92 7.95
CA ALA A 36 -31.41 10.07 8.92
C ALA A 36 -29.89 10.27 8.89
N LEU A 37 -29.29 10.41 7.68
CA LEU A 37 -27.86 10.71 7.55
C LEU A 37 -27.52 12.06 8.21
N LYS A 38 -28.34 13.09 8.00
CA LYS A 38 -28.13 14.42 8.58
C LYS A 38 -28.17 14.40 10.11
N GLU A 39 -29.10 13.67 10.71
CA GLU A 39 -29.17 13.50 12.17
C GLU A 39 -27.91 12.81 12.72
N ILE A 40 -27.43 11.76 12.07
CA ILE A 40 -26.19 11.05 12.45
C ILE A 40 -24.98 11.98 12.36
N LEU A 41 -24.87 12.77 11.29
CA LEU A 41 -23.76 13.70 11.09
C LEU A 41 -23.78 14.84 12.12
N LEU A 42 -24.95 15.36 12.46
CA LEU A 42 -25.10 16.39 13.49
C LEU A 42 -24.68 15.85 14.86
N ALA A 43 -25.16 14.67 15.24
CA ALA A 43 -24.74 14.02 16.49
C ALA A 43 -23.23 13.77 16.55
N TRP A 44 -22.62 13.39 15.43
CA TRP A 44 -21.16 13.22 15.33
C TRP A 44 -20.40 14.55 15.42
N ALA A 45 -20.93 15.63 14.82
CA ALA A 45 -20.31 16.95 14.84
C ALA A 45 -20.43 17.64 16.21
N GLU A 46 -21.47 17.34 16.99
CA GLU A 46 -21.75 17.90 18.31
C GLU A 46 -21.22 17.04 19.48
N ASP A 47 -20.60 15.89 19.22
CA ASP A 47 -20.08 15.00 20.27
C ASP A 47 -18.99 15.69 21.13
N GLY A 48 -19.34 16.03 22.38
CA GLY A 48 -18.52 16.80 23.30
C GLY A 48 -17.38 16.04 24.00
N GLN A 49 -17.09 14.80 23.60
CA GLN A 49 -16.05 13.94 24.20
C GLN A 49 -14.65 14.08 23.57
N GLN A 50 -14.41 15.01 22.63
CA GLN A 50 -13.22 14.97 21.76
C GLN A 50 -12.42 16.28 21.66
N GLU A 51 -11.23 16.18 21.05
CA GLU A 51 -10.15 17.17 21.06
C GLU A 51 -10.61 18.56 20.55
N GLN A 52 -10.11 19.64 21.18
CA GLN A 52 -10.62 21.01 21.05
C GLN A 52 -10.45 21.68 19.67
N ASP A 53 -9.87 21.01 18.67
CA ASP A 53 -9.49 21.60 17.38
C ASP A 53 -9.95 20.83 16.13
N GLU A 54 -10.97 19.97 16.22
CA GLU A 54 -11.54 19.27 15.06
C GLU A 54 -12.56 20.11 14.26
N ASP A 55 -12.41 20.17 12.94
CA ASP A 55 -13.32 20.89 12.02
C ASP A 55 -14.53 20.03 11.58
N ARG A 56 -15.25 19.42 12.54
CA ARG A 56 -16.34 18.47 12.22
C ARG A 56 -17.56 19.10 11.57
N HIS A 57 -17.91 20.31 11.97
CA HIS A 57 -19.03 21.03 11.36
C HIS A 57 -18.73 21.34 9.89
N GLU A 58 -17.48 21.63 9.56
CA GLU A 58 -17.03 21.78 8.17
C GLU A 58 -17.03 20.43 7.44
N ALA A 59 -16.59 19.34 8.08
CA ALA A 59 -16.69 17.99 7.51
C ALA A 59 -18.15 17.63 7.17
N MET A 60 -19.07 17.87 8.11
CA MET A 60 -20.51 17.70 7.92
C MET A 60 -21.01 18.56 6.75
N ALA A 61 -20.65 19.85 6.70
CA ALA A 61 -21.06 20.74 5.61
C ALA A 61 -20.56 20.24 4.24
N ARG A 62 -19.33 19.72 4.16
CA ARG A 62 -18.78 19.11 2.93
C ARG A 62 -19.53 17.84 2.52
N ILE A 63 -19.95 17.02 3.50
CA ILE A 63 -20.74 15.81 3.25
C ILE A 63 -22.14 16.16 2.73
N GLU A 64 -22.80 17.15 3.35
CA GLU A 64 -24.11 17.63 2.92
C GLU A 64 -24.04 18.20 1.51
N ALA A 65 -23.10 19.11 1.25
CA ALA A 65 -22.89 19.70 -0.07
C ALA A 65 -22.60 18.64 -1.14
N TRP A 66 -21.77 17.63 -0.83
CA TRP A 66 -21.51 16.51 -1.74
C TRP A 66 -22.79 15.73 -2.06
N THR A 67 -23.64 15.47 -1.05
CA THR A 67 -24.91 14.74 -1.21
C THR A 67 -25.89 15.52 -2.10
N GLU A 68 -25.96 16.84 -1.93
CA GLU A 68 -26.80 17.72 -2.75
C GLU A 68 -26.40 17.75 -4.22
N THR A 69 -25.10 17.60 -4.54
CA THR A 69 -24.65 17.60 -5.94
C THR A 69 -25.21 16.42 -6.76
N ARG A 70 -25.61 15.32 -6.09
CA ARG A 70 -25.99 14.04 -6.71
C ARG A 70 -24.98 13.49 -7.72
N ASN A 71 -23.74 13.97 -7.68
CA ASN A 71 -22.65 13.51 -8.53
C ASN A 71 -21.81 12.49 -7.79
N PHE A 72 -22.32 11.26 -7.68
CA PHE A 72 -21.68 10.17 -6.94
C PHE A 72 -20.30 9.72 -7.48
N ARG A 73 -19.89 10.23 -8.66
CA ARG A 73 -18.56 10.02 -9.23
C ARG A 73 -17.53 11.04 -8.74
N ALA A 74 -17.97 12.20 -8.24
CA ALA A 74 -17.08 13.20 -7.65
C ALA A 74 -16.53 12.70 -6.31
N PRO A 75 -15.26 12.99 -5.99
CA PRO A 75 -14.70 12.65 -4.69
C PRO A 75 -15.33 13.48 -3.57
N LEU A 76 -15.71 12.81 -2.48
CA LEU A 76 -15.97 13.48 -1.21
C LEU A 76 -14.62 13.81 -0.55
N ASN A 77 -14.37 15.09 -0.31
CA ASN A 77 -13.09 15.57 0.23
C ASN A 77 -13.23 16.05 1.68
N LEU A 78 -12.65 15.29 2.60
CA LEU A 78 -12.56 15.55 4.04
C LEU A 78 -11.11 15.80 4.49
N THR A 79 -10.24 16.25 3.58
CA THR A 79 -8.83 16.51 3.88
C THR A 79 -8.64 17.69 4.83
N SER A 80 -7.61 17.60 5.69
CA SER A 80 -7.11 18.73 6.50
C SER A 80 -8.17 19.36 7.42
N LEU A 81 -8.89 18.52 8.17
CA LEU A 81 -9.95 18.93 9.10
C LEU A 81 -9.61 18.55 10.55
N SER A 82 -8.35 18.15 10.79
CA SER A 82 -7.85 17.67 12.08
C SER A 82 -8.65 16.51 12.70
N LEU A 83 -9.45 15.79 11.90
CA LEU A 83 -10.40 14.79 12.40
C LEU A 83 -9.68 13.64 13.10
N THR A 84 -10.14 13.26 14.29
CA THR A 84 -9.63 12.07 15.00
C THR A 84 -10.40 10.80 14.64
N ALA A 85 -11.63 10.96 14.15
CA ALA A 85 -12.49 9.91 13.62
C ALA A 85 -13.37 10.43 12.47
N LEU A 86 -13.68 9.57 11.51
CA LEU A 86 -14.74 9.83 10.51
C LEU A 86 -16.12 9.57 11.14
N PRO A 87 -17.21 10.15 10.59
CA PRO A 87 -18.56 9.81 11.02
C PRO A 87 -18.83 8.31 10.85
N PRO A 88 -19.69 7.72 11.70
CA PRO A 88 -19.98 6.29 11.67
C PRO A 88 -20.67 5.84 10.37
N THR A 89 -21.35 6.76 9.69
CA THR A 89 -22.04 6.53 8.43
C THR A 89 -21.61 7.57 7.41
N LEU A 90 -21.21 7.10 6.22
CA LEU A 90 -20.90 7.93 5.06
C LEU A 90 -22.05 7.87 4.04
N PRO A 91 -22.19 8.87 3.15
CA PRO A 91 -23.26 8.90 2.16
C PRO A 91 -23.34 7.64 1.29
N ALA A 92 -24.58 7.21 1.02
CA ALA A 92 -24.84 6.13 0.08
C ALA A 92 -24.36 6.49 -1.34
N GLY A 93 -23.89 5.50 -2.08
CA GLY A 93 -23.39 5.69 -3.45
C GLY A 93 -22.00 6.33 -3.55
N LEU A 94 -21.34 6.67 -2.43
CA LEU A 94 -19.99 7.22 -2.43
C LEU A 94 -18.98 6.25 -3.08
N GLN A 95 -18.34 6.71 -4.16
CA GLN A 95 -17.34 5.92 -4.89
C GLN A 95 -15.90 6.34 -4.60
N ARG A 96 -15.67 7.56 -4.11
CA ARG A 96 -14.33 8.13 -3.93
C ARG A 96 -14.28 8.98 -2.66
N LEU A 97 -13.46 8.57 -1.69
CA LEU A 97 -13.26 9.30 -0.44
C LEU A 97 -11.81 9.77 -0.34
N ASN A 98 -11.62 11.05 -0.03
CA ASN A 98 -10.34 11.61 0.40
C ASN A 98 -10.45 12.08 1.85
N ALA A 99 -9.69 11.46 2.75
CA ALA A 99 -9.61 11.77 4.18
C ALA A 99 -8.16 12.02 4.62
N ASN A 100 -7.29 12.46 3.69
CA ASN A 100 -5.89 12.73 3.95
C ASN A 100 -5.66 13.83 4.98
N ASP A 101 -4.45 13.91 5.53
CA ASP A 101 -3.99 15.02 6.37
C ASP A 101 -4.92 15.28 7.57
N ASN A 102 -5.32 14.21 8.25
CA ASN A 102 -6.13 14.26 9.47
C ASN A 102 -5.36 13.56 10.61
N ARG A 103 -6.03 13.29 11.72
CA ARG A 103 -5.46 12.61 12.89
C ARG A 103 -6.18 11.28 13.15
N LEU A 104 -6.71 10.66 12.09
CA LEU A 104 -7.54 9.46 12.20
C LEU A 104 -6.72 8.32 12.84
N GLY A 105 -7.17 7.84 14.00
CA GLY A 105 -6.58 6.67 14.65
C GLY A 105 -7.06 5.33 14.06
N ARG A 106 -8.25 5.35 13.44
CA ARG A 106 -8.88 4.20 12.77
C ARG A 106 -9.81 4.68 11.66
N LEU A 107 -10.04 3.82 10.67
CA LEU A 107 -11.15 3.97 9.72
C LEU A 107 -12.41 3.31 10.27
N PRO A 108 -13.62 3.74 9.87
CA PRO A 108 -14.85 3.07 10.25
C PRO A 108 -14.92 1.66 9.62
N ASN A 109 -15.53 0.71 10.34
CA ASN A 109 -15.69 -0.67 9.86
C ASN A 109 -16.71 -0.78 8.71
N ASN A 110 -17.64 0.17 8.61
CA ASN A 110 -18.73 0.17 7.63
C ASN A 110 -18.47 1.19 6.52
N LEU A 111 -17.38 1.01 5.77
CA LEU A 111 -17.13 1.82 4.58
C LEU A 111 -18.19 1.53 3.49
N PRO A 112 -18.58 2.53 2.67
CA PRO A 112 -19.60 2.32 1.64
C PRO A 112 -19.23 1.17 0.68
N PRO A 113 -20.14 0.21 0.40
CA PRO A 113 -19.82 -0.96 -0.40
C PRO A 113 -19.49 -0.63 -1.86
N GLY A 114 -19.94 0.53 -2.36
CA GLY A 114 -19.63 1.04 -3.70
C GLY A 114 -18.31 1.82 -3.80
N LEU A 115 -17.53 1.93 -2.72
CA LEU A 115 -16.30 2.69 -2.69
C LEU A 115 -15.24 2.05 -3.60
N ARG A 116 -14.73 2.83 -4.56
CA ARG A 116 -13.70 2.41 -5.54
C ARG A 116 -12.33 2.99 -5.25
N LYS A 117 -12.27 4.17 -4.64
CA LYS A 117 -11.01 4.83 -4.25
C LYS A 117 -11.11 5.36 -2.83
N LEU A 118 -10.16 4.98 -1.99
CA LEU A 118 -9.99 5.47 -0.64
C LEU A 118 -8.60 6.09 -0.50
N SER A 119 -8.54 7.33 -0.03
CA SER A 119 -7.31 8.01 0.35
C SER A 119 -7.42 8.40 1.82
N ALA A 120 -6.48 7.92 2.64
CA ALA A 120 -6.36 8.23 4.06
C ALA A 120 -4.87 8.39 4.43
N CYS A 121 -4.12 9.08 3.57
CA CYS A 121 -2.70 9.38 3.79
C CYS A 121 -2.50 10.33 4.97
N ASP A 122 -1.31 10.33 5.55
CA ASP A 122 -0.87 11.31 6.55
C ASP A 122 -1.87 11.41 7.71
N ASN A 123 -2.11 10.26 8.33
CA ASN A 123 -3.01 10.05 9.45
C ASN A 123 -2.27 9.30 10.58
N GLN A 124 -3.00 8.78 11.57
CA GLN A 124 -2.44 8.04 12.70
C GLN A 124 -2.93 6.60 12.74
N LEU A 125 -3.32 6.04 11.60
CA LEU A 125 -3.88 4.69 11.51
C LEU A 125 -2.86 3.67 11.97
N THR A 126 -3.26 2.81 12.91
CA THR A 126 -2.43 1.69 13.41
C THR A 126 -2.82 0.36 12.78
N THR A 127 -4.07 0.24 12.35
CA THR A 127 -4.64 -0.89 11.60
C THR A 127 -5.63 -0.38 10.55
N LEU A 128 -5.90 -1.20 9.54
CA LEU A 128 -7.06 -1.04 8.65
C LEU A 128 -8.21 -1.92 9.14
N PRO A 129 -9.47 -1.66 8.73
CA PRO A 129 -10.56 -2.59 8.93
C PRO A 129 -10.23 -3.95 8.28
N GLU A 130 -10.57 -5.04 8.96
CA GLU A 130 -10.33 -6.40 8.43
C GLU A 130 -11.13 -6.68 7.15
N VAL A 131 -12.27 -6.00 6.98
CA VAL A 131 -13.10 -6.07 5.77
C VAL A 131 -13.11 -4.69 5.11
N LEU A 132 -12.48 -4.60 3.94
CA LEU A 132 -12.54 -3.44 3.06
C LEU A 132 -13.61 -3.65 1.98
N PRO A 133 -14.16 -2.57 1.37
CA PRO A 133 -15.18 -2.72 0.33
C PRO A 133 -14.70 -3.54 -0.88
N ASP A 134 -15.49 -4.52 -1.32
CA ASP A 134 -15.15 -5.42 -2.43
C ASP A 134 -14.90 -4.69 -3.77
N MET A 135 -15.53 -3.53 -3.96
CA MET A 135 -15.41 -2.72 -5.17
C MET A 135 -14.17 -1.80 -5.17
N LEU A 136 -13.36 -1.85 -4.12
CA LEU A 136 -12.20 -0.96 -3.96
C LEU A 136 -11.12 -1.32 -4.98
N GLU A 137 -10.79 -0.37 -5.85
CA GLU A 137 -9.77 -0.51 -6.89
C GLU A 137 -8.47 0.20 -6.52
N THR A 138 -8.52 1.17 -5.60
CA THR A 138 -7.38 2.00 -5.23
C THR A 138 -7.38 2.36 -3.75
N LEU A 139 -6.27 2.10 -3.07
CA LEU A 139 -6.07 2.41 -1.66
C LEU A 139 -4.76 3.19 -1.46
N TYR A 140 -4.88 4.41 -0.94
CA TYR A 140 -3.76 5.20 -0.46
C TYR A 140 -3.83 5.35 1.06
N VAL A 141 -2.82 4.83 1.76
CA VAL A 141 -2.69 4.89 3.23
C VAL A 141 -1.23 5.21 3.62
N ASP A 142 -0.55 5.99 2.78
CA ASP A 142 0.81 6.45 3.01
C ASP A 142 0.90 7.29 4.30
N GLY A 143 2.06 7.32 4.96
CA GLY A 143 2.28 8.24 6.09
C GLY A 143 1.41 7.92 7.31
N ASN A 144 1.25 6.64 7.62
CA ASN A 144 0.50 6.16 8.79
C ASN A 144 1.41 5.39 9.75
N ARG A 145 0.83 4.66 10.70
CA ARG A 145 1.54 3.83 11.69
C ARG A 145 1.12 2.36 11.58
N LEU A 146 0.73 1.91 10.39
CA LEU A 146 0.26 0.56 10.15
C LEU A 146 1.38 -0.44 10.42
N THR A 147 1.09 -1.44 11.25
CA THR A 147 2.03 -2.54 11.57
C THR A 147 1.78 -3.79 10.73
N ARG A 148 0.58 -3.91 10.17
CA ARG A 148 0.15 -4.98 9.26
C ARG A 148 -0.97 -4.48 8.35
N LEU A 149 -1.13 -5.17 7.23
CA LEU A 149 -2.33 -5.09 6.39
C LEU A 149 -3.32 -6.20 6.78
N PRO A 150 -4.62 -6.07 6.44
CA PRO A 150 -5.57 -7.17 6.55
C PRO A 150 -5.10 -8.39 5.76
N ASN A 151 -5.44 -9.58 6.25
CA ASN A 151 -5.06 -10.84 5.58
C ASN A 151 -5.74 -11.00 4.20
N GLU A 152 -6.94 -10.44 4.06
CA GLU A 152 -7.70 -10.45 2.82
C GLU A 152 -7.92 -9.01 2.36
N LEU A 153 -7.32 -8.66 1.22
CA LEU A 153 -7.55 -7.39 0.54
C LEU A 153 -8.59 -7.61 -0.58
N PRO A 154 -9.36 -6.57 -0.97
CA PRO A 154 -10.36 -6.68 -2.04
C PRO A 154 -9.75 -7.24 -3.33
N SER A 155 -10.38 -8.26 -3.91
CA SER A 155 -9.81 -8.97 -5.07
C SER A 155 -9.65 -8.09 -6.31
N GLY A 156 -10.47 -7.03 -6.44
CA GLY A 156 -10.42 -6.03 -7.51
C GLY A 156 -9.46 -4.87 -7.28
N LEU A 157 -8.67 -4.89 -6.19
CA LEU A 157 -7.72 -3.84 -5.88
C LEU A 157 -6.56 -3.84 -6.89
N LYS A 158 -6.35 -2.70 -7.55
CA LYS A 158 -5.35 -2.53 -8.62
C LYS A 158 -4.13 -1.72 -8.18
N TYR A 159 -4.32 -0.80 -7.24
CA TYR A 159 -3.26 0.11 -6.80
C TYR A 159 -3.26 0.21 -5.28
N LEU A 160 -2.12 -0.13 -4.67
CA LEU A 160 -1.93 -0.15 -3.22
C LEU A 160 -0.69 0.66 -2.84
N TYR A 161 -0.90 1.76 -2.12
CA TYR A 161 0.15 2.66 -1.64
C TYR A 161 0.13 2.70 -0.10
N VAL A 162 1.18 2.14 0.51
CA VAL A 162 1.34 1.98 1.95
C VAL A 162 2.74 2.41 2.38
N ASN A 163 3.27 3.44 1.73
CA ASN A 163 4.58 3.99 2.03
C ASN A 163 4.60 4.62 3.41
N HIS A 164 5.78 4.78 4.00
CA HIS A 164 5.96 5.48 5.29
C HIS A 164 5.03 4.92 6.39
N ASN A 165 5.12 3.60 6.60
CA ASN A 165 4.39 2.87 7.64
C ASN A 165 5.39 2.03 8.45
N ARG A 166 4.92 1.05 9.22
CA ARG A 166 5.74 0.16 10.06
C ARG A 166 5.45 -1.30 9.77
N LEU A 167 5.15 -1.61 8.50
CA LEU A 167 4.84 -2.98 8.08
C LEU A 167 6.11 -3.83 8.20
N THR A 168 5.99 -4.99 8.86
CA THR A 168 7.07 -5.98 8.97
C THR A 168 6.95 -7.10 7.93
N SER A 169 5.74 -7.27 7.38
CA SER A 169 5.43 -8.22 6.31
C SER A 169 4.25 -7.74 5.48
N LEU A 170 4.05 -8.37 4.32
CA LEU A 170 2.85 -8.27 3.51
C LEU A 170 2.01 -9.54 3.66
N PRO A 171 0.70 -9.50 3.35
CA PRO A 171 -0.12 -10.70 3.26
C PRO A 171 0.42 -11.65 2.19
N ASP A 172 0.36 -12.96 2.45
CA ASP A 172 0.84 -13.98 1.50
C ASP A 172 0.07 -13.97 0.18
N ASN A 173 -1.21 -13.61 0.24
CA ASN A 173 -2.11 -13.53 -0.91
C ASN A 173 -2.48 -12.08 -1.20
N LEU A 174 -1.71 -11.43 -2.07
CA LEU A 174 -2.06 -10.11 -2.59
C LEU A 174 -3.16 -10.21 -3.66
N PRO A 175 -3.95 -9.15 -3.89
CA PRO A 175 -5.02 -9.15 -4.88
C PRO A 175 -4.53 -9.54 -6.28
N PRO A 176 -5.22 -10.43 -7.01
CA PRO A 176 -4.77 -10.93 -8.30
C PRO A 176 -4.75 -9.86 -9.39
N GLU A 177 -5.58 -8.81 -9.27
CA GLU A 177 -5.62 -7.69 -10.21
C GLU A 177 -4.61 -6.57 -9.88
N LEU A 178 -3.78 -6.72 -8.84
CA LEU A 178 -2.87 -5.67 -8.38
C LEU A 178 -1.80 -5.37 -9.44
N ARG A 179 -1.70 -4.08 -9.82
CA ARG A 179 -0.79 -3.56 -10.85
C ARG A 179 0.35 -2.73 -10.28
N GLU A 180 0.10 -2.01 -9.20
CA GLU A 180 1.09 -1.18 -8.51
C GLU A 180 1.07 -1.47 -7.02
N LEU A 181 2.25 -1.74 -6.46
CA LEU A 181 2.46 -1.98 -5.04
C LEU A 181 3.62 -1.11 -4.55
N HIS A 182 3.31 -0.11 -3.73
CA HIS A 182 4.30 0.80 -3.16
C HIS A 182 4.31 0.65 -1.63
N VAL A 183 5.45 0.19 -1.11
CA VAL A 183 5.69 -0.12 0.31
C VAL A 183 6.99 0.52 0.81
N THR A 184 7.41 1.61 0.19
CA THR A 184 8.63 2.35 0.53
C THR A 184 8.61 2.82 1.98
N ARG A 185 9.75 2.77 2.69
CA ARG A 185 9.87 3.18 4.10
C ARG A 185 8.92 2.40 5.01
N ASN A 186 9.16 1.09 5.07
CA ASN A 186 8.57 0.17 6.04
C ASN A 186 9.71 -0.67 6.67
N GLU A 187 9.37 -1.74 7.39
CA GLU A 187 10.31 -2.62 8.08
C GLU A 187 10.26 -4.05 7.50
N ILE A 188 9.91 -4.17 6.21
CA ILE A 188 9.65 -5.47 5.56
C ILE A 188 10.97 -6.21 5.34
N ALA A 189 11.07 -7.43 5.87
CA ALA A 189 12.24 -8.29 5.69
C ALA A 189 12.12 -9.24 4.48
N HIS A 190 10.88 -9.63 4.14
CA HIS A 190 10.58 -10.58 3.08
C HIS A 190 9.35 -10.15 2.29
N LEU A 191 9.45 -10.18 0.96
CA LEU A 191 8.29 -10.09 0.08
C LEU A 191 7.61 -11.47 -0.05
N PRO A 192 6.30 -11.53 -0.31
CA PRO A 192 5.62 -12.80 -0.61
C PRO A 192 6.24 -13.50 -1.82
N GLU A 193 6.40 -14.82 -1.74
CA GLU A 193 6.97 -15.61 -2.84
C GLU A 193 6.10 -15.59 -4.10
N ASN A 194 4.77 -15.42 -3.93
CA ASN A 194 3.79 -15.34 -5.01
C ASN A 194 3.26 -13.91 -5.17
N LEU A 195 3.96 -13.08 -5.94
CA LEU A 195 3.47 -11.76 -6.30
C LEU A 195 2.37 -11.84 -7.39
N PRO A 196 1.42 -10.89 -7.42
CA PRO A 196 0.34 -10.88 -8.42
C PRO A 196 0.86 -10.87 -9.86
N LEU A 197 0.26 -11.68 -10.73
CA LEU A 197 0.69 -11.82 -12.13
C LEU A 197 0.50 -10.54 -12.95
N GLU A 198 -0.45 -9.69 -12.55
CA GLU A 198 -0.73 -8.41 -13.19
C GLU A 198 0.17 -7.26 -12.71
N LEU A 199 1.09 -7.51 -11.77
CA LEU A 199 1.95 -6.48 -11.18
C LEU A 199 2.93 -5.92 -12.22
N THR A 200 2.94 -4.59 -12.34
CA THR A 200 3.75 -3.84 -13.31
C THR A 200 4.74 -2.87 -12.67
N ASP A 201 4.45 -2.39 -11.46
CA ASP A 201 5.29 -1.47 -10.68
C ASP A 201 5.38 -1.97 -9.22
N LEU A 202 6.60 -2.24 -8.77
CA LEU A 202 6.91 -2.60 -7.38
C LEU A 202 7.98 -1.66 -6.84
N ARG A 203 7.63 -0.94 -5.77
CA ARG A 203 8.54 -0.06 -5.05
C ARG A 203 8.59 -0.44 -3.57
N ALA A 204 9.76 -0.82 -3.11
CA ALA A 204 10.02 -1.22 -1.73
C ALA A 204 11.34 -0.63 -1.22
N GLU A 205 11.61 0.63 -1.59
CA GLU A 205 12.77 1.38 -1.10
C GLU A 205 12.76 1.49 0.44
N LEU A 206 13.93 1.55 1.08
CA LEU A 206 14.06 1.81 2.52
C LEU A 206 13.25 0.79 3.34
N ASN A 207 13.58 -0.49 3.16
CA ASN A 207 13.07 -1.62 3.94
C ASN A 207 14.27 -2.46 4.42
N ASN A 208 14.00 -3.64 5.00
CA ASN A 208 15.03 -4.58 5.46
C ASN A 208 15.06 -5.84 4.57
N ILE A 209 14.76 -5.71 3.28
CA ILE A 209 14.58 -6.87 2.40
C ILE A 209 15.93 -7.53 2.14
N ILE A 210 16.05 -8.81 2.53
CA ILE A 210 17.29 -9.58 2.41
C ILE A 210 17.38 -10.32 1.06
N ARG A 211 16.23 -10.70 0.50
CA ARG A 211 16.11 -11.36 -0.80
C ARG A 211 14.80 -11.05 -1.49
N LEU A 212 14.82 -11.05 -2.82
CA LEU A 212 13.63 -11.03 -3.66
C LEU A 212 13.10 -12.46 -3.89
N PRO A 213 11.80 -12.62 -4.20
CA PRO A 213 11.25 -13.90 -4.65
C PRO A 213 11.99 -14.41 -5.89
N GLU A 214 12.16 -15.74 -5.99
CA GLU A 214 12.84 -16.34 -7.15
C GLU A 214 12.09 -16.07 -8.47
N ARG A 215 10.76 -15.93 -8.40
CA ARG A 215 9.90 -15.69 -9.56
C ARG A 215 9.20 -14.35 -9.43
N LEU A 216 9.65 -13.39 -10.21
CA LEU A 216 8.99 -12.10 -10.35
C LEU A 216 7.89 -12.15 -11.43
N PRO A 217 6.82 -11.35 -11.31
CA PRO A 217 5.74 -11.31 -12.30
C PRO A 217 6.22 -10.98 -13.71
N ALA A 218 5.75 -11.73 -14.70
CA ALA A 218 6.19 -11.60 -16.09
C ALA A 218 5.77 -10.27 -16.76
N LYS A 219 4.88 -9.50 -16.13
CA LYS A 219 4.44 -8.16 -16.57
C LYS A 219 5.20 -7.02 -15.87
N LEU A 220 6.10 -7.32 -14.93
CA LEU A 220 6.79 -6.31 -14.15
C LEU A 220 7.67 -5.44 -15.04
N THR A 221 7.46 -4.13 -14.99
CA THR A 221 8.21 -3.14 -15.78
C THR A 221 9.14 -2.28 -14.93
N ARG A 222 8.80 -2.10 -13.65
CA ARG A 222 9.58 -1.32 -12.69
C ARG A 222 9.77 -2.11 -11.40
N LEU A 223 11.01 -2.21 -10.96
CA LEU A 223 11.41 -2.76 -9.67
C LEU A 223 12.38 -1.79 -9.00
N GLU A 224 11.93 -1.13 -7.94
CA GLU A 224 12.73 -0.21 -7.14
C GLU A 224 12.84 -0.75 -5.71
N VAL A 225 14.02 -1.25 -5.36
CA VAL A 225 14.36 -1.78 -4.02
C VAL A 225 15.64 -1.18 -3.42
N PRO A 226 15.91 0.13 -3.61
CA PRO A 226 17.11 0.73 -3.03
C PRO A 226 17.03 0.80 -1.50
N HIS A 227 18.19 0.90 -0.84
CA HIS A 227 18.30 0.95 0.62
C HIS A 227 17.61 -0.24 1.29
N ASN A 228 18.09 -1.45 0.96
CA ASN A 228 17.70 -2.73 1.54
C ASN A 228 18.96 -3.55 1.86
N GLU A 229 18.81 -4.83 2.21
CA GLU A 229 19.88 -5.74 2.60
C GLU A 229 20.10 -6.85 1.55
N LEU A 230 19.80 -6.58 0.27
CA LEU A 230 19.90 -7.58 -0.80
C LEU A 230 21.35 -7.99 -1.03
N THR A 231 21.61 -9.29 -0.97
CA THR A 231 22.94 -9.87 -1.25
C THR A 231 23.09 -10.39 -2.68
N SER A 232 21.98 -10.72 -3.33
CA SER A 232 21.89 -11.16 -4.72
C SER A 232 20.54 -10.79 -5.34
N LEU A 233 20.48 -10.82 -6.68
CA LEU A 233 19.23 -10.74 -7.44
C LEU A 233 18.84 -12.14 -7.94
N PRO A 234 17.54 -12.40 -8.23
CA PRO A 234 17.11 -13.62 -8.90
C PRO A 234 17.82 -13.81 -10.24
N GLU A 235 18.08 -15.05 -10.62
CA GLU A 235 18.74 -15.37 -11.90
C GLU A 235 17.85 -14.99 -13.11
N ASP A 236 16.53 -15.17 -12.97
CA ASP A 236 15.54 -14.93 -14.01
C ASP A 236 14.74 -13.64 -13.74
N LEU A 237 15.21 -12.53 -14.28
CA LEU A 237 14.48 -11.26 -14.25
C LEU A 237 13.46 -11.18 -15.41
N PRO A 238 12.26 -10.59 -15.20
CA PRO A 238 11.24 -10.47 -16.24
C PRO A 238 11.74 -9.73 -17.48
N ALA A 239 11.48 -10.27 -18.67
CA ALA A 239 11.89 -9.65 -19.94
C ALA A 239 11.22 -8.28 -20.20
N THR A 240 10.10 -8.00 -19.52
CA THR A 240 9.37 -6.72 -19.58
C THR A 240 9.99 -5.62 -18.73
N LEU A 241 10.97 -5.94 -17.89
CA LEU A 241 11.57 -4.99 -16.96
C LEU A 241 12.33 -3.89 -17.72
N LYS A 242 11.96 -2.65 -17.42
CA LYS A 242 12.53 -1.43 -18.01
C LYS A 242 13.37 -0.65 -17.00
N TRP A 243 12.94 -0.62 -15.75
CA TRP A 243 13.63 0.09 -14.67
C TRP A 243 13.94 -0.88 -13.53
N LEU A 244 15.23 -1.01 -13.22
CA LEU A 244 15.72 -1.78 -12.08
C LEU A 244 16.63 -0.90 -11.23
N SER A 245 16.21 -0.60 -10.01
CA SER A 245 17.04 0.10 -9.02
C SER A 245 17.22 -0.75 -7.76
N THR A 246 18.47 -0.98 -7.41
CA THR A 246 18.94 -1.77 -6.26
C THR A 246 20.04 -1.02 -5.52
N ASP A 247 20.01 0.32 -5.61
CA ASP A 247 21.01 1.18 -4.99
C ASP A 247 21.12 0.93 -3.48
N SER A 248 22.32 1.08 -2.92
CA SER A 248 22.57 0.94 -1.48
C SER A 248 22.05 -0.38 -0.91
N ASN A 249 22.51 -1.48 -1.51
CA ASN A 249 22.30 -2.85 -1.05
C ASN A 249 23.67 -3.53 -0.83
N GLU A 250 23.69 -4.84 -0.60
CA GLU A 250 24.91 -5.62 -0.38
C GLU A 250 25.28 -6.51 -1.57
N LEU A 251 24.81 -6.19 -2.78
CA LEU A 251 25.02 -7.02 -3.96
C LEU A 251 26.50 -7.20 -4.25
N THR A 252 26.92 -8.46 -4.37
CA THR A 252 28.31 -8.83 -4.70
C THR A 252 28.53 -9.09 -6.19
N HIS A 253 27.45 -9.43 -6.90
CA HIS A 253 27.43 -9.73 -8.32
C HIS A 253 26.07 -9.38 -8.93
N LEU A 254 26.03 -9.34 -10.26
CA LEU A 254 24.78 -9.26 -11.04
C LEU A 254 24.48 -10.62 -11.67
N PRO A 255 23.21 -10.95 -11.94
CA PRO A 255 22.85 -12.16 -12.65
C PRO A 255 23.38 -12.13 -14.09
N PRO A 256 23.71 -13.28 -14.69
CA PRO A 256 24.34 -13.34 -16.01
C PRO A 256 23.45 -12.85 -17.15
N ASN A 257 22.12 -12.93 -16.96
CA ASN A 257 21.11 -12.60 -17.95
C ASN A 257 20.27 -11.42 -17.45
N LEU A 258 20.63 -10.21 -17.89
CA LEU A 258 19.80 -9.02 -17.67
C LEU A 258 18.77 -8.85 -18.79
N PRO A 259 17.58 -8.30 -18.52
CA PRO A 259 16.56 -8.05 -19.53
C PRO A 259 17.07 -7.15 -20.66
N ARG A 260 16.87 -7.55 -21.91
CA ARG A 260 17.29 -6.76 -23.09
C ARG A 260 16.46 -5.50 -23.33
N GLY A 261 15.30 -5.40 -22.69
CA GLY A 261 14.42 -4.22 -22.72
C GLY A 261 14.72 -3.18 -21.65
N LEU A 262 15.78 -3.36 -20.88
CA LEU A 262 16.11 -2.49 -19.74
C LEU A 262 16.55 -1.10 -20.23
N GLU A 263 15.84 -0.08 -19.77
CA GLU A 263 16.13 1.33 -20.05
C GLU A 263 17.07 1.91 -18.99
N GLU A 264 16.96 1.44 -17.73
CA GLU A 264 17.80 1.89 -16.62
C GLU A 264 18.12 0.75 -15.64
N LEU A 265 19.41 0.62 -15.32
CA LEU A 265 19.95 -0.23 -14.26
C LEU A 265 20.71 0.64 -13.26
N SER A 266 20.22 0.73 -12.03
CA SER A 266 20.94 1.39 -10.94
C SER A 266 21.31 0.36 -9.87
N VAL A 267 22.62 0.23 -9.63
CA VAL A 267 23.22 -0.68 -8.65
C VAL A 267 24.28 0.09 -7.83
N ARG A 268 24.05 1.39 -7.61
CA ARG A 268 25.00 2.27 -6.90
C ARG A 268 25.18 1.82 -5.46
N GLY A 269 26.34 2.04 -4.86
CA GLY A 269 26.54 1.79 -3.43
C GLY A 269 26.37 0.32 -3.03
N ASN A 270 26.77 -0.61 -3.90
CA ASN A 270 26.79 -2.04 -3.63
C ASN A 270 28.24 -2.53 -3.42
N ASN A 271 28.42 -3.84 -3.29
CA ASN A 271 29.71 -4.50 -3.04
C ASN A 271 30.31 -5.17 -4.30
N LEU A 272 30.02 -4.64 -5.50
CA LEU A 272 30.50 -5.22 -6.76
C LEU A 272 32.02 -5.06 -6.90
N ARG A 273 32.75 -6.17 -7.12
CA ARG A 273 34.22 -6.20 -7.27
C ARG A 273 34.73 -6.60 -8.67
N GLY A 274 33.84 -6.94 -9.60
CA GLY A 274 34.19 -7.13 -11.02
C GLY A 274 34.27 -8.58 -11.51
N LEU A 275 34.42 -9.54 -10.62
CA LEU A 275 33.99 -10.92 -10.88
C LEU A 275 32.47 -10.91 -10.72
N GLY A 276 31.70 -11.39 -11.69
CA GLY A 276 30.27 -11.61 -11.47
C GLY A 276 30.06 -12.76 -10.48
N ASP A 277 29.11 -13.65 -10.76
CA ASP A 277 28.83 -14.88 -10.01
C ASP A 277 29.98 -15.93 -9.97
N GLY A 278 31.22 -15.53 -10.30
CA GLY A 278 32.37 -16.42 -10.47
C GLY A 278 32.42 -17.14 -11.82
N ARG A 279 31.40 -16.98 -12.67
CA ARG A 279 31.31 -17.61 -14.02
C ARG A 279 31.35 -16.57 -15.13
N THR A 280 30.74 -15.40 -14.90
CA THR A 280 30.61 -14.36 -15.91
C THR A 280 31.20 -13.04 -15.41
N ALA A 281 32.05 -12.38 -16.21
CA ALA A 281 32.65 -11.10 -15.81
C ALA A 281 31.65 -9.94 -15.97
N LEU A 282 31.69 -8.96 -15.05
CA LEU A 282 30.80 -7.79 -15.11
C LEU A 282 30.78 -7.08 -16.49
N PRO A 283 31.92 -6.85 -17.18
CA PRO A 283 31.91 -6.27 -18.53
C PRO A 283 31.08 -7.05 -19.55
N TYR A 284 31.09 -8.40 -19.45
CA TYR A 284 30.32 -9.23 -20.37
C TYR A 284 28.81 -9.09 -20.10
N ILE A 285 28.40 -9.10 -18.83
CA ILE A 285 26.99 -8.89 -18.43
C ILE A 285 26.49 -7.56 -18.98
N LEU A 286 27.26 -6.48 -18.77
CA LEU A 286 26.88 -5.14 -19.23
C LEU A 286 26.86 -5.02 -20.76
N SER A 287 27.74 -5.73 -21.47
CA SER A 287 27.77 -5.72 -22.94
C SER A 287 26.52 -6.31 -23.60
N GLN A 288 25.69 -7.05 -22.84
CA GLN A 288 24.42 -7.60 -23.33
C GLN A 288 23.26 -6.60 -23.27
N LEU A 289 23.43 -5.49 -22.52
CA LEU A 289 22.41 -4.45 -22.39
C LEU A 289 22.33 -3.58 -23.65
N PRO A 290 21.15 -3.02 -23.96
CA PRO A 290 20.99 -2.22 -25.16
C PRO A 290 21.73 -0.86 -25.03
N PRO A 291 22.12 -0.22 -26.14
CA PRO A 291 22.93 1.01 -26.09
C PRO A 291 22.25 2.22 -25.44
N HIS A 292 20.91 2.22 -25.40
CA HIS A 292 20.13 3.28 -24.73
C HIS A 292 20.00 3.05 -23.22
N CYS A 293 20.42 1.89 -22.70
CA CYS A 293 20.36 1.59 -21.27
C CYS A 293 21.34 2.47 -20.51
N LYS A 294 20.86 3.10 -19.44
CA LYS A 294 21.69 3.83 -18.48
C LYS A 294 22.06 2.90 -17.34
N VAL A 295 23.35 2.74 -17.10
CA VAL A 295 23.88 1.84 -16.06
C VAL A 295 24.64 2.66 -15.04
N TYR A 296 24.16 2.67 -13.79
CA TYR A 296 24.79 3.38 -12.69
C TYR A 296 25.47 2.43 -11.73
N LEU A 297 26.81 2.50 -11.67
CA LEU A 297 27.70 1.66 -10.87
C LEU A 297 28.44 2.42 -9.77
N ASN A 298 28.13 3.72 -9.60
CA ASN A 298 28.78 4.60 -8.64
C ASN A 298 28.89 3.97 -7.25
N ASN A 299 29.95 4.28 -6.50
CA ASN A 299 30.14 3.83 -5.12
C ASN A 299 30.22 2.30 -4.95
N ASN A 300 30.67 1.58 -5.98
CA ASN A 300 31.06 0.16 -5.85
C ASN A 300 32.59 0.01 -5.73
N PRO A 301 33.09 -1.00 -5.00
CA PRO A 301 34.53 -1.30 -4.87
C PRO A 301 35.12 -1.98 -6.11
N LEU A 302 34.88 -1.40 -7.30
CA LEU A 302 35.41 -1.88 -8.58
C LEU A 302 36.92 -1.60 -8.67
N PRO A 303 37.76 -2.57 -9.08
CA PRO A 303 39.19 -2.37 -9.30
C PRO A 303 39.47 -1.30 -10.36
N ASP A 304 40.55 -0.52 -10.19
CA ASP A 304 40.91 0.58 -11.11
C ASP A 304 41.05 0.14 -12.57
N ARG A 305 41.62 -1.05 -12.81
CA ARG A 305 41.72 -1.63 -14.16
C ARG A 305 40.35 -1.86 -14.79
N LEU A 306 39.39 -2.31 -14.01
CA LEU A 306 38.02 -2.54 -14.47
C LEU A 306 37.31 -1.20 -14.71
N ARG A 307 37.47 -0.22 -13.81
CA ARG A 307 36.93 1.13 -14.01
C ARG A 307 37.47 1.73 -15.31
N ALA A 308 38.78 1.68 -15.52
CA ALA A 308 39.41 2.17 -16.76
C ALA A 308 38.89 1.43 -18.00
N HIS A 309 38.68 0.12 -17.92
CA HIS A 309 38.10 -0.66 -19.02
C HIS A 309 36.66 -0.22 -19.33
N LEU A 310 35.81 -0.08 -18.31
CA LEU A 310 34.42 0.35 -18.48
C LEU A 310 34.33 1.81 -18.97
N SER A 311 35.22 2.70 -18.52
CA SER A 311 35.28 4.08 -19.03
C SER A 311 35.77 4.16 -20.48
N ALA A 312 36.66 3.26 -20.89
CA ALA A 312 37.16 3.19 -22.27
C ALA A 312 36.13 2.58 -23.24
N GLN A 313 35.16 1.82 -22.73
CA GLN A 313 34.00 1.32 -23.48
C GLN A 313 32.99 2.45 -23.74
N SER A 314 33.41 3.49 -24.48
CA SER A 314 32.55 4.57 -24.94
C SER A 314 32.25 4.41 -26.44
N GLY A 315 30.99 4.14 -26.80
CA GLY A 315 30.55 4.01 -28.19
C GLY A 315 29.04 3.85 -28.30
N THR A 316 28.45 4.12 -29.47
CA THR A 316 26.98 4.09 -29.71
C THR A 316 26.37 2.68 -29.67
N SER A 317 27.19 1.64 -29.52
CA SER A 317 26.78 0.23 -29.48
C SER A 317 26.79 -0.39 -28.08
N LEU A 318 27.15 0.37 -27.04
CA LEU A 318 27.23 -0.07 -25.65
C LEU A 318 26.35 0.81 -24.76
N PRO A 319 25.89 0.31 -23.60
CA PRO A 319 25.10 1.11 -22.66
C PRO A 319 25.90 2.30 -22.11
N GLN A 320 25.18 3.32 -21.63
CA GLN A 320 25.79 4.48 -20.99
C GLN A 320 26.15 4.15 -19.53
N ILE A 321 27.44 3.98 -19.24
CA ILE A 321 27.92 3.59 -17.92
C ILE A 321 28.37 4.82 -17.11
N PHE A 322 27.88 4.94 -15.89
CA PHE A 322 28.23 5.96 -14.91
C PHE A 322 28.94 5.29 -13.71
N LEU A 323 30.18 5.71 -13.40
CA LEU A 323 31.07 5.12 -12.39
C LEU A 323 31.38 6.08 -11.23
#